data_AF-A0A3M1J4N3-F1
#
_entry.id   AF-A0A3M1J4N3-F1
#
_cell.length_a   1.000
_cell.length_b   1.000
_cell.length_c   1.000
_cell.angle_alpha   90.00
_cell.angle_beta   90.00
_cell.angle_gamma   90.00
#
_symmetry.space_group_name_H-M   'P 1'
#
loop_
_entity.id
_entity.type
_entity.pdbx_description
1 polymer ?
#
loop_
_entity_poly.entity_id
_entity_poly.type
_entity_poly.pdbx_seq_one_letter_code
_entity_poly.pdbx_strand_id
1 'polypeptide(L)'
;MFESTTQIQPDDPPKNAIIAAILSLLLFGGVGQLYLGQQKKGIILIVAWVILWFIPCIGPLIASIVGAVDAYIIADKLQKGQSVGDMQWFWEN
;
A
#
# COMPACT_ATOMS: atom_id res chain seq x y z
N MET A 1 16.91 2.01 2.36
CA MET A 1 16.19 0.79 1.93
C MET A 1 15.71 0.11 3.20
N PHE A 2 14.41 0.07 3.46
CA PHE A 2 13.90 -0.68 4.61
C PHE A 2 13.92 -2.16 4.22
N GLU A 3 14.68 -2.99 4.93
CA GLU A 3 14.75 -4.42 4.60
C GLU A 3 13.40 -5.10 4.86
N SER A 4 12.88 -5.78 3.83
CA SER A 4 11.71 -6.64 3.95
C SER A 4 12.09 -7.89 4.74
N THR A 5 11.72 -7.91 6.02
CA THR A 5 12.00 -9.02 6.93
C THR A 5 11.00 -10.18 6.78
N THR A 6 9.87 -9.93 6.11
CA THR A 6 8.83 -10.91 5.84
C THR A 6 8.39 -10.78 4.39
N GLN A 7 8.04 -11.92 3.79
CA GLN A 7 7.44 -12.02 2.47
C GLN A 7 5.96 -12.31 2.65
N ILE A 8 5.11 -11.54 1.97
CA ILE A 8 3.68 -11.78 1.92
C ILE A 8 3.42 -12.75 0.80
N GLN A 9 2.80 -13.88 1.15
CA GLN A 9 2.36 -14.86 0.19
C GLN A 9 1.01 -14.46 -0.41
N PRO A 10 0.78 -14.78 -1.69
CA PRO A 10 -0.52 -14.60 -2.32
C PRO A 10 -1.57 -15.46 -1.60
N ASP A 11 -2.66 -14.82 -1.15
CA ASP A 11 -3.81 -15.52 -0.55
C ASP A 11 -4.63 -16.24 -1.63
N ASP A 12 -5.15 -17.42 -1.30
CA ASP A 12 -6.08 -18.20 -2.12
C ASP A 12 -7.43 -18.26 -1.36
N PRO A 13 -8.46 -17.48 -1.72
CA PRO A 13 -8.68 -16.79 -3.00
C PRO A 13 -7.98 -15.42 -3.16
N PRO A 14 -7.67 -15.01 -4.41
CA PRO A 14 -6.95 -13.79 -4.70
C PRO A 14 -7.73 -12.54 -4.26
N LYS A 15 -7.12 -11.76 -3.36
CA LYS A 15 -7.66 -10.46 -2.92
C LYS A 15 -7.73 -9.48 -4.09
N ASN A 16 -8.84 -8.75 -4.21
CA ASN A 16 -9.06 -7.81 -5.32
C ASN A 16 -8.18 -6.55 -5.24
N ALA A 17 -7.30 -6.37 -6.23
CA ALA A 17 -6.38 -5.24 -6.34
C ALA A 17 -7.07 -3.87 -6.39
N ILE A 18 -8.21 -3.80 -7.08
CA ILE A 18 -9.02 -2.59 -7.19
C ILE A 18 -9.60 -2.21 -5.82
N ILE A 19 -10.02 -3.20 -5.01
CA ILE A 19 -10.55 -2.95 -3.66
C ILE A 19 -9.43 -2.45 -2.75
N ALA A 20 -8.23 -3.03 -2.82
CA ALA A 20 -7.08 -2.56 -2.05
C ALA A 20 -6.70 -1.12 -2.42
N ALA A 21 -6.68 -0.79 -3.72
CA ALA A 21 -6.38 0.56 -4.20
C ALA A 21 -7.43 1.59 -3.76
N ILE A 22 -8.72 1.26 -3.87
CA ILE A 22 -9.83 2.11 -3.41
C ILE A 22 -9.78 2.28 -1.89
N LEU A 23 -9.47 1.21 -1.13
CA LEU A 23 -9.30 1.31 0.32
C LEU A 23 -8.13 2.22 0.69
N SER A 24 -6.99 2.13 0.00
CA SER A 24 -5.86 3.04 0.26
C SER A 24 -6.20 4.48 -0.11
N LEU A 25 -6.91 4.70 -1.21
CA LEU A 25 -7.27 6.05 -1.65
C LEU A 25 -8.32 6.70 -0.73
N LEU A 26 -9.31 5.93 -0.26
CA LEU A 26 -10.44 6.43 0.52
C LEU A 26 -10.15 6.47 2.03
N LEU A 27 -9.29 5.57 2.54
CA LEU A 27 -8.94 5.47 3.96
C LEU A 27 -7.45 5.74 4.16
N PHE A 28 -7.12 7.03 4.30
CA PHE A 28 -5.86 7.50 4.87
C PHE A 28 -4.57 7.05 4.14
N GLY A 29 -4.62 6.71 2.85
CA GLY A 29 -3.43 6.36 2.05
C GLY A 29 -2.86 4.96 2.30
N GLY A 30 -3.09 4.35 3.47
CA GLY A 30 -2.41 3.12 3.90
C GLY A 30 -3.30 1.93 4.24
N VAL A 31 -4.63 2.06 4.24
CA VAL A 31 -5.53 0.94 4.57
C VAL A 31 -5.56 -0.14 3.48
N GLY A 32 -5.30 0.22 2.22
CA GLY A 32 -5.11 -0.75 1.14
C GLY A 32 -3.93 -1.68 1.39
N GLN A 33 -2.83 -1.13 1.91
CA GLN A 33 -1.63 -1.88 2.25
C GLN A 33 -1.84 -2.78 3.48
N LEU A 34 -2.65 -2.36 4.45
CA LEU A 34 -3.09 -3.21 5.57
C LEU A 34 -3.91 -4.40 5.08
N TYR A 35 -4.80 -4.20 4.11
CA TYR A 35 -5.62 -5.27 3.53
C TYR A 35 -4.77 -6.33 2.79
N LEU A 36 -3.70 -5.88 2.14
CA LEU A 36 -2.72 -6.71 1.44
C LEU A 36 -1.76 -7.45 2.39
N GLY A 37 -1.82 -7.19 3.71
CA GLY A 37 -0.91 -7.78 4.69
C GLY A 37 0.37 -6.99 4.93
N GLN A 38 0.64 -5.92 4.16
CA GLN A 38 1.79 -5.02 4.34
C GLN A 38 1.54 -4.07 5.53
N GLN A 39 1.44 -4.62 6.74
CA GLN A 39 1.04 -3.85 7.92
C GLN A 39 2.03 -2.74 8.26
N LYS A 40 3.33 -3.03 8.21
CA LYS A 40 4.38 -2.03 8.48
C LYS A 40 4.26 -0.83 7.53
N LYS A 41 4.01 -1.12 6.25
CA LYS A 41 3.94 -0.15 5.17
C LYS A 41 2.66 0.69 5.21
N GLY A 42 1.53 0.04 5.48
CA GLY A 42 0.25 0.71 5.70
C GLY A 42 0.28 1.69 6.87
N ILE A 43 0.91 1.32 7.99
CA ILE A 43 1.10 2.22 9.14
C ILE A 43 1.96 3.43 8.75
N ILE A 44 3.06 3.22 8.02
CA ILE A 44 3.93 4.32 7.54
C ILE A 44 3.15 5.29 6.65
N LEU A 45 2.33 4.78 5.73
CA LEU A 45 1.52 5.62 4.85
C LEU A 45 0.44 6.40 5.62
N ILE A 46 -0.20 5.79 6.62
CA ILE A 46 -1.18 6.48 7.48
C ILE A 46 -0.51 7.59 8.28
N VAL A 47 0.66 7.32 8.88
CA VAL A 47 1.42 8.33 9.63
C VAL A 47 1.89 9.45 8.71
N ALA A 48 2.40 9.13 7.52
CA ALA A 48 2.77 10.12 6.51
C ALA A 48 1.56 10.96 6.09
N TRP A 49 0.39 10.35 5.90
CA TRP A 49 -0.84 11.06 5.58
C TRP A 49 -1.24 12.05 6.69
N VAL A 50 -1.16 11.65 7.96
CA VAL A 50 -1.43 12.53 9.12
C VAL A 50 -0.44 13.69 9.21
N ILE A 51 0.84 13.47 8.91
CA ILE A 51 1.84 14.54 8.89
C ILE A 51 1.57 15.50 7.72
N LEU A 52 1.25 14.96 6.54
CA LEU A 52 0.95 15.75 5.34
C LEU A 52 -0.39 16.49 5.45
N TRP A 53 -1.27 16.10 6.37
CA TRP A 53 -2.51 16.82 6.70
C TRP A 53 -2.25 18.25 7.23
N PHE A 54 -1.10 18.50 7.85
CA PHE A 54 -0.70 19.84 8.29
C PHE A 54 -0.22 20.75 7.15
N ILE A 55 -0.06 20.22 5.94
CA ILE A 55 0.27 20.98 4.73
C ILE A 55 -1.02 21.26 3.96
N PRO A 56 -1.40 22.53 3.70
CA PRO A 56 -2.70 22.85 3.13
C PRO A 56 -2.93 22.20 1.75
N CYS A 57 -3.98 21.36 1.70
CA CYS A 57 -4.70 20.77 0.55
C CYS A 57 -3.96 19.90 -0.48
N ILE A 58 -2.67 20.12 -0.77
CA ILE A 58 -1.99 19.39 -1.86
C ILE A 58 -1.33 18.10 -1.36
N GLY A 59 -0.77 18.13 -0.14
CA GLY A 59 -0.07 16.99 0.45
C GLY A 59 -0.92 15.71 0.56
N PRO A 60 -2.13 15.77 1.17
CA PRO A 60 -2.97 14.59 1.37
C PRO A 60 -3.41 13.97 0.04
N LEU A 61 -3.74 14.79 -0.95
CA LEU A 61 -4.18 14.33 -2.28
C LEU A 61 -3.09 13.54 -3.00
N ILE A 62 -1.86 14.06 -3.03
CA ILE A 62 -0.71 13.39 -3.66
C ILE A 62 -0.39 12.09 -2.92
N ALA A 63 -0.36 12.11 -1.58
CA ALA A 63 -0.08 10.92 -0.78
C ALA A 63 -1.12 9.81 -1.00
N SER A 64 -2.39 10.19 -1.14
CA SER A 64 -3.50 9.26 -1.42
C SER A 64 -3.35 8.60 -2.78
N ILE A 65 -3.00 9.37 -3.82
CA ILE A 65 -2.79 8.85 -5.18
C ILE A 65 -1.58 7.90 -5.22
N VAL A 66 -0.46 8.31 -4.62
CA VAL A 66 0.75 7.46 -4.56
C VAL A 66 0.48 6.17 -3.80
N GLY A 67 -0.20 6.23 -2.65
CA GLY A 67 -0.56 5.05 -1.87
C GLY A 67 -1.52 4.11 -2.61
N ALA A 68 -2.46 4.65 -3.38
CA ALA A 68 -3.38 3.86 -4.19
C ALA A 68 -2.67 3.15 -5.35
N VAL A 69 -1.75 3.83 -6.05
CA VAL A 69 -0.95 3.22 -7.13
C VAL A 69 -0.03 2.14 -6.58
N ASP A 70 0.63 2.38 -5.45
CA ASP A 70 1.47 1.37 -4.78
C ASP A 70 0.64 0.15 -4.38
N ALA A 71 -0.49 0.35 -3.71
CA ALA A 71 -1.39 -0.73 -3.31
C ALA A 71 -1.92 -1.52 -4.53
N TYR A 72 -2.26 -0.84 -5.63
CA TYR A 72 -2.72 -1.51 -6.86
C TYR A 72 -1.64 -2.42 -7.46
N ILE A 73 -0.42 -1.91 -7.62
CA ILE A 73 0.69 -2.67 -8.23
C ILE A 73 1.09 -3.86 -7.35
N ILE A 74 1.18 -3.65 -6.03
CA ILE A 74 1.49 -4.73 -5.08
C ILE A 74 0.39 -5.79 -5.08
N ALA A 75 -0.87 -5.37 -5.13
CA ALA A 75 -1.99 -6.31 -5.20
C ALA A 75 -2.03 -7.08 -6.52
N ASP A 76 -1.74 -6.45 -7.66
CA ASP A 76 -1.61 -7.11 -8.95
C ASP A 76 -0.48 -8.15 -8.96
N LYS A 77 0.66 -7.85 -8.32
CA LYS A 77 1.75 -8.83 -8.10
C LYS A 77 1.29 -10.03 -7.25
N LEU A 78 0.59 -9.78 -6.14
CA LEU A 78 0.03 -10.85 -5.30
C LEU A 78 -1.03 -11.66 -6.05
N GLN A 79 -1.92 -11.04 -6.82
CA GLN A 79 -2.90 -11.76 -7.65
C GLN A 79 -2.24 -12.66 -8.71
N LYS A 80 -1.08 -12.25 -9.23
CA LYS A 80 -0.28 -13.03 -10.18
C LYS A 80 0.50 -14.17 -9.52
N GLY A 81 0.32 -14.39 -8.22
CA GLY A 81 1.02 -15.43 -7.46
C GLY A 81 2.46 -15.06 -7.09
N GLN A 82 2.86 -13.79 -7.22
CA GLN A 82 4.17 -13.34 -6.79
C GLN A 82 4.15 -13.04 -5.29
N SER A 83 5.15 -13.51 -4.56
CA SER A 83 5.39 -13.07 -3.19
C SER A 83 5.98 -11.67 -3.21
N VAL A 84 5.57 -10.84 -2.26
CA VAL A 84 5.94 -9.43 -2.21
C VAL A 84 6.44 -9.11 -0.82
N GLY A 85 7.56 -8.40 -0.71
CA GLY A 85 8.13 -8.04 0.59
C GLY A 85 7.19 -7.12 1.37
N ASP A 86 7.17 -7.24 2.70
CA ASP A 86 6.38 -6.37 3.60
C ASP A 86 6.65 -4.86 3.40
N MET A 87 7.84 -4.52 2.92
CA MET A 87 8.32 -3.15 2.68
C MET A 87 8.61 -2.88 1.20
N GLN A 88 8.29 -3.81 0.30
CA GLN A 88 8.58 -3.68 -1.12
C GLN A 88 7.67 -2.63 -1.75
N TRP A 89 8.28 -1.64 -2.39
CA TRP A 89 7.56 -0.59 -3.12
C TRP A 89 7.31 -0.94 -4.57
N PHE A 90 6.36 -0.23 -5.19
CA PHE A 90 6.01 -0.43 -6.60
C PHE A 90 7.19 -0.26 -7.55
N TRP A 91 8.22 0.51 -7.17
CA TRP A 91 9.45 0.72 -7.93
C TRP A 91 10.57 -0.29 -7.62
N GLU A 92 10.40 -1.13 -6.59
CA GLU A 92 11.35 -2.20 -6.27
C GLU A 92 10.93 -3.49 -7.01
N ASN A 93 11.85 -3.99 -7.84
CA ASN A 93 11.72 -5.26 -8.56
C ASN A 93 12.21 -6.43 -7.71
#